data_AF-A0A0L0F0J1-F1
#
_entry.id   AF-A0A0L0F0J1-F1
#
_cell.length_a   1.000
_cell.length_b   1.000
_cell.length_c   1.000
_cell.angle_alpha   90.00
_cell.angle_beta   90.00
_cell.angle_gamma   90.00
#
_symmetry.space_group_name_H-M   'P 1'
#
loop_
_entity.id
_entity.type
_entity.pdbx_description
1 polymer ?
#
loop_
_entity_poly.entity_id
_entity_poly.type
_entity_poly.pdbx_seq_one_letter_code
_entity_poly.pdbx_strand_id
1 'polypeptide(L)' 'MSCTDLSISILPSSTTTNSVAILESVREEDVYIVQSGSGEINDNLMELLILISACKTASARRVTA' A
#
# COMPACT_ATOMS: atom_id res chain seq x y z
N MET A 1 2.04 -14.55 15.15
CA MET A 1 1.33 -13.78 14.13
C MET A 1 2.02 -12.43 14.07
N SER A 2 3.01 -12.29 13.20
CA SER A 2 3.69 -11.02 12.94
C SER A 2 2.77 -10.19 12.05
N CYS A 3 1.93 -9.33 12.64
CA CYS A 3 1.39 -8.22 11.87
C CYS A 3 2.52 -7.21 11.73
N THR A 4 3.21 -7.22 10.58
CA THR A 4 4.12 -6.14 10.23
C THR A 4 3.26 -4.92 9.91
N ASP A 5 3.30 -3.92 10.77
CA ASP A 5 2.57 -2.66 10.61
C ASP A 5 3.28 -1.86 9.51
N LEU A 6 2.70 -1.89 8.30
CA LEU A 6 3.31 -1.30 7.12
C LEU A 6 3.16 0.22 7.13
N SER A 7 4.26 0.92 7.37
CA SER A 7 4.28 2.38 7.41
C SER A 7 4.29 2.94 5.98
N ILE A 8 3.10 3.19 5.42
CA ILE A 8 2.94 3.75 4.08
C ILE A 8 3.22 5.26 4.11
N SER A 9 4.27 5.70 3.42
CA SER A 9 4.54 7.13 3.23
C SER A 9 4.08 7.58 1.84
N ILE A 10 3.07 8.46 1.80
CA ILE A 10 2.61 9.11 0.58
C ILE A 10 3.61 10.22 0.25
N LEU A 11 4.29 10.10 -0.89
CA LEU A 11 5.19 11.14 -1.36
C LEU A 11 4.40 12.14 -2.21
N PRO A 12 4.41 13.44 -1.88
CA PRO A 12 3.78 14.45 -2.72
C PRO A 12 4.60 14.60 -3.99
N SER A 13 4.17 13.89 -5.03
CA SER A 13 4.73 14.05 -6.36
C SER A 13 4.05 15.23 -7.04
N SER A 14 4.82 16.07 -7.73
CA SER A 14 4.35 17.26 -8.45
C SER A 14 3.47 16.95 -9.67
N THR A 15 3.10 15.68 -9.86
CA THR A 15 2.30 15.15 -10.96
C THR A 15 0.95 14.63 -10.45
N THR A 16 -0.10 14.65 -11.27
CA THR A 16 -1.49 14.23 -11.02
C THR A 16 -1.69 12.79 -10.47
N THR A 17 -0.62 12.02 -10.29
CA THR A 17 -0.68 10.62 -9.84
C THR A 17 -0.06 10.47 -8.45
N ASN A 18 -0.83 9.92 -7.50
CA ASN A 18 -0.31 9.56 -6.19
C ASN A 18 0.78 8.49 -6.30
N SER A 19 1.88 8.68 -5.57
CA SER A 19 3.03 7.76 -5.53
C SER A 19 3.19 7.24 -4.12
N VAL A 20 3.22 5.90 -3.99
CA VAL A 20 3.34 5.21 -2.70
C VAL A 20 4.67 4.49 -2.64
N ALA A 21 5.43 4.70 -1.56
CA ALA A 21 6.69 4.00 -1.31
C ALA A 21 6.59 3.12 -0.06
N ILE A 22 7.00 1.86 -0.20
CA ILE A 22 7.14 0.92 0.92
C ILE A 22 8.56 1.07 1.48
N LEU A 23 8.68 1.42 2.76
CA LEU A 23 9.98 1.66 3.41
C LEU A 23 10.58 0.40 4.05
N GLU A 24 9.84 -0.70 4.08
CA GLU A 24 10.22 -1.96 4.75
C GLU A 24 10.05 -3.19 3.84
N SER A 25 10.71 -4.29 4.20
CA SER A 25 10.64 -5.53 3.45
C SER A 25 9.38 -6.32 3.82
N VAL A 26 8.58 -6.68 2.81
CA VAL A 26 7.31 -7.42 2.97
C VAL A 26 7.35 -8.86 2.40
N ARG A 27 8.55 -9.37 2.12
CA ARG A 27 8.74 -10.71 1.53
C ARG A 27 8.24 -11.80 2.48
N GLU A 28 7.42 -12.72 1.96
CA GLU A 28 6.88 -13.88 2.69
C GLU A 28 5.98 -13.55 3.90
N GLU A 29 5.68 -12.28 4.15
CA GLU A 29 4.79 -11.83 5.23
C GLU A 29 3.34 -11.66 4.74
N ASP A 30 2.41 -11.59 5.71
CA ASP A 30 1.00 -11.32 5.48
C ASP A 30 0.73 -9.82 5.63
N VAL A 31 0.40 -9.16 4.53
CA VAL A 31 0.15 -7.72 4.47
C VAL A 31 -1.34 -7.43 4.61
N TYR A 32 -1.67 -6.50 5.50
CA TYR A 32 -3.02 -5.97 5.68
C TYR A 32 -3.02 -4.48 5.34
N ILE A 33 -3.86 -4.10 4.38
CA ILE A 33 -4.03 -2.72 3.96
C ILE A 33 -5.31 -2.21 4.61
N VAL A 34 -5.23 -1.19 5.44
CA VAL A 34 -6.39 -0.57 6.09
C VAL A 34 -6.61 0.80 5.48
N GLN A 35 -7.65 0.93 4.67
CA GLN A 35 -8.02 2.19 4.02
C GLN A 35 -9.04 2.95 4.89
N SER A 36 -8.69 4.19 5.28
CA SER A 36 -9.61 5.07 6.00
C SER A 36 -10.56 5.72 5.00
N GLY A 37 -11.73 5.12 4.78
CA GLY A 37 -12.65 5.49 3.70
C GLY A 37 -13.32 6.86 3.87
N SER A 38 -12.60 7.96 3.71
CA SER A 38 -13.16 9.32 3.74
C SER A 38 -12.51 10.24 2.72
N GLY A 39 -13.32 11.05 2.01
CA GLY A 39 -12.88 12.12 1.11
C GLY A 39 -13.06 11.80 -0.38
N GLU A 40 -12.12 11.06 -0.97
CA GLU A 40 -11.99 10.88 -2.43
C GLU A 40 -11.86 9.40 -2.79
N ILE A 41 -12.95 8.78 -3.27
CA ILE A 41 -12.99 7.34 -3.59
C ILE A 41 -11.96 6.97 -4.65
N ASN A 42 -11.74 7.84 -5.64
CA ASN A 42 -10.87 7.55 -6.77
C ASN A 42 -9.40 7.49 -6.34
N ASP A 43 -8.98 8.41 -5.47
CA ASP A 43 -7.62 8.43 -4.92
C ASP A 43 -7.38 7.23 -4.00
N ASN A 44 -8.37 6.89 -3.18
CA ASN A 44 -8.33 5.71 -2.31
C ASN A 44 -8.20 4.40 -3.12
N LEU A 45 -8.93 4.29 -4.24
CA LEU A 45 -8.82 3.17 -5.16
C LEU A 45 -7.45 3.12 -5.83
N MET A 46 -6.94 4.27 -6.28
CA MET A 46 -5.66 4.35 -6.97
C MET A 46 -4.51 4.01 -6.03
N GLU A 47 -4.55 4.51 -4.79
CA GLU A 47 -3.59 4.18 -3.73
C GLU A 47 -3.63 2.69 -3.41
N LEU A 48 -4.81 2.11 -3.22
CA LEU A 48 -4.97 0.69 -2.91
C LEU A 48 -4.40 -0.21 -4.02
N LEU A 49 -4.71 0.09 -5.29
CA LEU A 49 -4.20 -0.67 -6.43
C LEU A 49 -2.67 -0.59 -6.56
N ILE A 50 -2.09 0.59 -6.33
CA ILE A 50 -0.64 0.79 -6.33
C ILE A 50 0.00 -0.03 -5.21
N LEU A 51 -0.60 -0.03 -4.02
CA LEU A 51 -0.11 -0.80 -2.88
C LEU A 51 -0.15 -2.31 -3.13
N ILE A 52 -1.24 -2.83 -3.67
CA ILE A 52 -1.38 -4.24 -4.04
C ILE A 52 -0.33 -4.61 -5.09
N SER A 53 -0.15 -3.77 -6.11
CA SER A 53 0.89 -3.95 -7.14
C SER A 53 2.30 -3.98 -6.55
N ALA A 54 2.61 -3.05 -5.63
CA ALA A 54 3.89 -2.97 -4.95
C ALA A 54 4.14 -4.18 -4.05
N CYS A 55 3.16 -4.60 -3.25
CA CYS A 55 3.26 -5.80 -2.39
C CYS A 55 3.43 -7.08 -3.21
N LYS A 56 2.73 -7.18 -4.35
CA LYS A 56 2.85 -8.31 -5.27
C LYS A 56 4.23 -8.35 -5.93
N THR A 57 4.79 -7.18 -6.28
CA THR A 57 6.17 -7.06 -6.78
C THR A 57 7.19 -7.42 -5.70
N ALA A 58 6.91 -7.07 -4.45
CA ALA A 58 7.76 -7.37 -3.30
C ALA A 58 7.69 -8.83 -2.80
N SER A 59 6.95 -9.72 -3.48
CA SER A 59 6.78 -11.14 -3.10
C SER A 59 6.08 -11.34 -1.74
N ALA A 60 5.10 -10.49 -1.42
CA ALA A 60 4.24 -10.72 -0.25
C ALA A 60 3.49 -12.06 -0.40
N ARG A 61 3.39 -12.82 0.70
CA ARG A 61 2.72 -14.13 0.70
C ARG A 61 1.21 -13.99 0.52
N ARG A 62 0.64 -13.02 1.22
CA ARG A 62 -0.79 -12.74 1.22
C ARG A 62 -1.01 -11.24 1.38
N VAL A 63 -1.92 -10.70 0.58
CA VAL A 63 -2.34 -9.30 0.67
C VAL A 63 -3.84 -9.30 0.95
N THR A 64 -4.24 -8.72 2.08
CA THR A 64 -5.63 -8.51 2.47
C THR A 64 -5.89 -7.01 2.47
N ALA A 65 -6.97 -6.59 1.84
CA ALA A 65 -7.38 -5.20 1.68
C ALA A 65 -8.80 -5.01 2.22
#